data_AF-A0A7K1ZAX3-F1
#
_entry.id   AF-A0A7K1ZAX3-F1
#
_cell.length_a   1.000
_cell.length_b   1.000
_cell.length_c   1.000
_cell.angle_alpha   90.00
_cell.angle_beta   90.00
_cell.angle_gamma   90.00
#
_symmetry.space_group_name_H-M   'P 1'
#
loop_
_entity.id
_entity.type
_entity.pdbx_description
1 polymer ?
#
loop_
_entity_poly.entity_id
_entity_poly.type
_entity_poly.pdbx_seq_one_letter_code
_entity_poly.pdbx_strand_id
1 'polypeptide(L)'
;MREDDQTQLWVVVACGATIAYSVVIALVRFFGSEGEPGSLRISVSLVAPFVVAALVALLAHSVGRGRFVMAAGAGIIPAAVISVVALPLWIPAIMLLVAGWRQTTPGSAKEMAASIVVTIGIFSAMIALLVNRDPLEWSEGSVDQYSNNTITASESLLSATILGLVIIIALAAARPRAVDDDPDG
;
A
#
# COMPACT_ATOMS: atom_id res chain seq x y z
N MET A 1 7.78 14.28 -26.59
CA MET A 1 7.68 13.96 -25.16
C MET A 1 8.69 12.87 -24.87
N ARG A 2 9.62 13.12 -23.95
CA ARG A 2 10.66 12.15 -23.59
C ARG A 2 9.99 10.98 -22.87
N GLU A 3 10.50 9.76 -23.06
CA GLU A 3 9.98 8.53 -22.45
C GLU A 3 9.91 8.61 -20.91
N ASP A 4 10.76 9.46 -20.32
CA ASP A 4 10.78 9.79 -18.90
C ASP A 4 9.53 10.58 -18.44
N ASP A 5 9.05 11.56 -19.23
CA ASP A 5 7.87 12.37 -18.88
C ASP A 5 6.61 11.50 -18.78
N GLN A 6 6.49 10.51 -19.66
CA GLN A 6 5.37 9.58 -19.68
C GLN A 6 5.39 8.67 -18.45
N THR A 7 6.57 8.18 -18.06
CA THR A 7 6.72 7.32 -16.88
C THR A 7 6.42 8.08 -15.59
N GLN A 8 6.83 9.35 -15.48
CA GLN A 8 6.49 10.22 -14.36
C GLN A 8 4.97 10.42 -14.24
N LEU A 9 4.32 10.76 -15.35
CA LEU A 9 2.87 10.93 -15.38
C LEU A 9 2.13 9.66 -14.93
N TRP A 10 2.59 8.49 -15.34
CA TRP A 10 1.95 7.21 -14.99
C TRP A 10 2.03 6.92 -13.49
N VAL A 11 3.19 7.17 -12.85
CA VAL A 11 3.34 6.98 -11.40
C VAL A 11 2.42 7.93 -10.64
N VAL A 12 2.39 9.22 -11.02
CA VAL A 12 1.56 10.22 -10.36
C VAL A 12 0.07 9.90 -10.52
N VAL A 13 -0.37 9.51 -11.73
CA VAL A 13 -1.76 9.11 -11.99
C VAL A 13 -2.13 7.85 -11.22
N ALA A 14 -1.26 6.84 -11.19
CA ALA A 14 -1.53 5.60 -10.46
C ALA A 14 -1.63 5.83 -8.95
N CYS A 15 -0.74 6.66 -8.38
CA CYS A 15 -0.79 7.02 -6.96
C CYS A 15 -2.03 7.86 -6.64
N GLY A 16 -2.34 8.86 -7.46
CA GLY A 16 -3.54 9.69 -7.31
C GLY A 16 -4.82 8.87 -7.38
N ALA A 17 -4.93 7.95 -8.35
CA ALA A 17 -6.06 7.03 -8.47
C ALA A 17 -6.19 6.10 -7.26
N THR A 18 -5.06 5.56 -6.78
CA THR A 18 -5.05 4.69 -5.59
C THR A 18 -5.55 5.43 -4.36
N ILE A 19 -5.08 6.67 -4.12
CA ILE A 19 -5.49 7.49 -2.98
C ILE A 19 -6.96 7.92 -3.11
N ALA A 20 -7.39 8.37 -4.28
CA ALA A 20 -8.78 8.79 -4.50
C ALA A 20 -9.75 7.61 -4.26
N TYR A 21 -9.43 6.44 -4.82
CA TYR A 21 -10.25 5.25 -4.65
C TYR A 21 -10.30 4.78 -3.19
N SER A 22 -9.14 4.81 -2.53
CA SER A 22 -8.99 4.55 -1.09
C SER A 22 -9.92 5.43 -0.24
N VAL A 23 -9.97 6.73 -0.51
CA VAL A 23 -10.87 7.66 0.18
C VAL A 23 -12.34 7.33 -0.07
N VAL A 24 -12.71 6.97 -1.31
CA VAL A 24 -14.09 6.55 -1.63
C VAL A 24 -14.50 5.32 -0.83
N ILE A 25 -13.64 4.29 -0.75
CA ILE A 25 -13.89 3.11 0.08
C ILE A 25 -14.10 3.50 1.55
N ALA A 26 -13.22 4.37 2.09
CA ALA A 26 -13.32 4.83 3.47
C ALA A 26 -14.66 5.52 3.74
N LEU A 27 -15.09 6.41 2.84
CA LEU A 27 -16.35 7.15 2.97
C LEU A 27 -17.57 6.23 2.84
N VAL A 28 -17.59 5.34 1.85
CA VAL A 28 -18.68 4.37 1.66
C VAL A 28 -18.84 3.50 2.91
N ARG A 29 -17.73 3.03 3.50
CA ARG A 29 -17.81 2.24 4.73
C ARG A 29 -18.24 3.09 5.92
N PHE A 30 -17.72 4.30 6.07
CA PHE A 30 -18.04 5.19 7.17
C PHE A 30 -19.54 5.55 7.19
N PHE A 31 -20.09 6.00 6.06
CA PHE A 31 -21.52 6.31 5.95
C PHE A 31 -22.40 5.06 5.95
N GLY A 32 -21.90 3.92 5.46
CA GLY A 32 -22.60 2.64 5.54
C GLY A 32 -22.59 1.99 6.93
N SER A 33 -21.94 2.59 7.92
CA SER A 33 -21.86 2.10 9.32
C SER A 33 -22.37 3.14 10.32
N GLU A 34 -23.27 4.03 9.89
CA GLU A 34 -23.91 5.02 10.76
C GLU A 34 -24.53 4.34 11.99
N GLY A 35 -24.03 4.70 13.18
CA GLY A 35 -24.45 4.13 14.47
C GLY A 35 -23.50 3.09 15.08
N GLU A 36 -22.51 2.58 14.35
CA GLU A 36 -21.54 1.61 14.88
C GLU A 36 -20.39 2.29 15.65
N PRO A 37 -20.14 1.92 16.93
CA PRO A 37 -19.00 2.44 17.68
C PRO A 37 -17.67 2.02 17.02
N GLY A 38 -16.88 3.00 16.59
CA GLY A 38 -15.55 2.77 16.00
C GLY A 38 -15.54 2.70 14.46
N SER A 39 -16.64 3.00 13.79
CA SER A 39 -16.76 3.05 12.31
C SER A 39 -15.62 3.82 11.62
N LEU A 40 -15.24 4.99 12.17
CA LEU A 40 -14.16 5.80 11.64
C LEU A 40 -12.80 5.09 11.69
N ARG A 41 -12.48 4.46 12.83
CA ARG A 41 -11.22 3.71 13.00
C ARG A 41 -11.13 2.58 12.00
N ILE A 42 -12.19 1.78 11.88
CA ILE A 42 -12.26 0.63 10.98
C ILE A 42 -12.07 1.08 9.53
N SER A 43 -12.76 2.16 9.14
CA SER A 43 -12.69 2.72 7.78
C SER A 43 -11.28 3.22 7.43
N VAL A 44 -10.63 3.94 8.36
CA VAL A 44 -9.25 4.42 8.17
C VAL A 44 -8.27 3.25 8.12
N SER A 45 -8.37 2.29 9.04
CA SER A 45 -7.47 1.14 9.10
C SER A 45 -7.52 0.30 7.84
N LEU A 46 -8.71 0.06 7.28
CA LEU A 46 -8.90 -0.71 6.05
C LEU A 46 -8.20 -0.10 4.84
N VAL A 47 -8.07 1.23 4.85
CA VAL A 47 -7.62 2.01 3.70
C VAL A 47 -6.13 2.39 3.81
N ALA A 48 -5.59 2.40 5.03
CA ALA A 48 -4.21 2.78 5.31
C ALA A 48 -3.15 2.04 4.47
N PRO A 49 -3.23 0.71 4.22
CA PRO A 49 -2.23 0.00 3.42
C PRO A 49 -2.10 0.54 1.98
N PHE A 50 -3.21 0.93 1.36
CA PHE A 50 -3.22 1.47 0.00
C PHE A 50 -2.60 2.86 -0.08
N VAL A 51 -2.93 3.71 0.89
CA VAL A 51 -2.36 5.07 0.99
C VAL A 51 -0.86 4.98 1.21
N VAL A 52 -0.40 4.07 2.09
CA VAL A 52 1.02 3.86 2.35
C VAL A 52 1.74 3.33 1.11
N ALA A 53 1.15 2.39 0.37
CA ALA A 53 1.72 1.92 -0.89
C ALA A 53 1.89 3.07 -1.91
N ALA A 54 0.89 3.93 -2.07
CA ALA A 54 0.96 5.10 -2.95
C ALA A 54 2.05 6.10 -2.51
N LEU A 55 2.17 6.36 -1.20
CA LEU A 55 3.20 7.25 -0.66
C LEU A 55 4.61 6.68 -0.86
N VAL A 56 4.80 5.38 -0.64
CA VAL A 56 6.07 4.70 -0.89
C VAL A 56 6.44 4.77 -2.37
N ALA A 57 5.48 4.58 -3.28
CA ALA A 57 5.71 4.71 -4.71
C ALA A 57 6.12 6.15 -5.11
N LEU A 58 5.44 7.17 -4.59
CA LEU A 58 5.79 8.58 -4.84
C LEU A 58 7.19 8.92 -4.32
N LEU A 59 7.50 8.52 -3.09
CA LEU A 59 8.81 8.72 -2.48
C LEU A 59 9.90 8.02 -3.29
N ALA A 60 9.72 6.74 -3.59
CA ALA A 60 10.67 5.94 -4.35
C ALA A 60 10.94 6.53 -5.73
N HIS A 61 9.88 6.98 -6.40
CA HIS A 61 9.98 7.61 -7.70
C HIS A 61 10.77 8.92 -7.65
N SER A 62 10.55 9.76 -6.63
CA SER A 62 11.28 11.03 -6.46
C SER A 62 12.80 10.86 -6.27
N VAL A 63 13.23 9.69 -5.79
CA VAL A 63 14.66 9.36 -5.55
C VAL A 63 15.21 8.40 -6.63
N GLY A 64 14.44 8.11 -7.69
CA GLY A 64 14.88 7.24 -8.79
C GLY A 64 15.03 5.76 -8.41
N ARG A 65 14.28 5.28 -7.42
CA ARG A 65 14.37 3.92 -6.89
C ARG A 65 13.24 3.02 -7.40
N GLY A 66 13.33 2.61 -8.67
CA GLY A 66 12.28 1.83 -9.35
C GLY A 66 11.82 0.54 -8.64
N ARG A 67 12.70 -0.12 -7.90
CA ARG A 67 12.38 -1.35 -7.15
C ARG A 67 11.34 -1.14 -6.05
N PHE A 68 11.35 0.02 -5.39
CA PHE A 68 10.35 0.33 -4.36
C PHE A 68 9.01 0.75 -4.97
N VAL A 69 9.01 1.36 -6.17
CA VAL A 69 7.79 1.60 -6.96
C VAL A 69 7.15 0.26 -7.35
N MET A 70 7.97 -0.69 -7.79
CA MET A 70 7.52 -2.06 -8.08
C MET A 70 7.02 -2.78 -6.82
N ALA A 71 7.71 -2.64 -5.69
CA ALA A 71 7.30 -3.22 -4.41
C ALA A 71 5.93 -2.70 -3.94
N ALA A 72 5.68 -1.39 -4.08
CA ALA A 72 4.39 -0.79 -3.78
C ALA A 72 3.27 -1.35 -4.67
N GLY A 73 3.50 -1.47 -5.99
CA GLY A 73 2.55 -2.09 -6.92
C GLY A 73 2.27 -3.56 -6.58
N ALA A 74 3.33 -4.33 -6.27
CA ALA A 74 3.22 -5.73 -5.87
C ALA A 74 2.45 -5.90 -4.56
N GLY A 75 2.61 -4.99 -3.60
CA GLY A 75 1.90 -5.02 -2.32
C GLY A 75 0.40 -4.77 -2.44
N ILE A 76 -0.05 -4.09 -3.50
CA ILE A 76 -1.48 -3.80 -3.75
C ILE A 76 -2.19 -5.01 -4.38
N ILE A 77 -1.51 -5.83 -5.20
CA ILE A 77 -2.15 -6.92 -5.95
C ILE A 77 -2.96 -7.90 -5.09
N PRO A 78 -2.44 -8.40 -3.94
CA PRO A 78 -3.20 -9.35 -3.14
C PRO A 78 -4.54 -8.80 -2.65
N ALA A 79 -4.62 -7.50 -2.38
CA ALA A 79 -5.87 -6.83 -2.03
C ALA A 79 -6.95 -7.02 -3.10
N ALA A 80 -6.54 -6.82 -4.34
CA ALA A 80 -7.41 -6.83 -5.51
C ALA A 80 -7.80 -8.27 -5.92
N VAL A 81 -7.14 -9.29 -5.37
CA VAL A 81 -7.54 -10.70 -5.46
C VAL A 81 -8.56 -11.06 -4.36
N ILE A 82 -8.38 -10.53 -3.16
CA ILE A 82 -9.20 -10.89 -1.99
C ILE A 82 -10.55 -10.17 -1.98
N SER A 83 -10.67 -9.00 -2.62
CA SER A 83 -11.91 -8.21 -2.63
C SER A 83 -12.29 -7.73 -4.02
N VAL A 84 -13.54 -8.00 -4.40
CA VAL A 84 -14.19 -7.45 -5.61
C VAL A 84 -14.17 -5.92 -5.59
N VAL A 85 -14.28 -5.32 -4.39
CA VAL A 85 -14.22 -3.87 -4.22
C VAL A 85 -12.80 -3.33 -4.36
N ALA A 86 -11.77 -4.15 -4.28
CA ALA A 86 -10.40 -3.72 -4.61
C ALA A 86 -10.05 -3.95 -6.09
N LEU A 87 -10.94 -4.52 -6.92
CA LEU A 87 -10.65 -4.79 -8.33
C LEU A 87 -10.18 -3.57 -9.13
N PRO A 88 -10.74 -2.36 -8.95
CA PRO A 88 -10.26 -1.19 -9.68
C PRO A 88 -8.80 -0.83 -9.39
N LEU A 89 -8.23 -1.30 -8.27
CA LEU A 89 -6.83 -1.09 -7.91
C LEU A 89 -5.85 -1.93 -8.74
N TRP A 90 -6.31 -2.91 -9.53
CA TRP A 90 -5.45 -3.66 -10.45
C TRP A 90 -4.75 -2.75 -11.47
N ILE A 91 -5.49 -1.77 -12.02
CA ILE A 91 -4.95 -0.85 -13.02
C ILE A 91 -3.78 -0.03 -12.44
N PRO A 92 -3.95 0.72 -11.32
CA PRO A 92 -2.83 1.44 -10.74
C PRO A 92 -1.71 0.52 -10.25
N ALA A 93 -2.01 -0.68 -9.73
CA ALA A 93 -0.99 -1.64 -9.31
C ALA A 93 -0.10 -2.09 -10.49
N ILE A 94 -0.71 -2.45 -11.63
CA ILE A 94 0.01 -2.82 -12.85
C ILE A 94 0.80 -1.63 -13.39
N MET A 95 0.23 -0.43 -13.37
CA MET A 95 0.94 0.79 -13.79
C MET A 95 2.20 1.03 -12.95
N LEU A 96 2.12 0.87 -11.62
CA LEU A 96 3.26 0.98 -10.72
C LEU A 96 4.30 -0.12 -10.96
N LEU A 97 3.87 -1.36 -11.22
CA LEU A 97 4.78 -2.44 -11.60
C LEU A 97 5.55 -2.15 -12.88
N VAL A 98 4.85 -1.72 -13.94
CA VAL A 98 5.45 -1.41 -15.24
C VAL A 98 6.38 -0.20 -15.13
N ALA A 99 5.95 0.85 -14.42
CA ALA A 99 6.78 2.03 -14.20
C ALA A 99 8.02 1.70 -13.37
N GLY A 100 7.87 0.91 -12.30
CA GLY A 100 8.98 0.45 -11.45
C GLY A 100 9.96 -0.43 -12.21
N TRP A 101 9.46 -1.36 -13.03
CA TRP A 101 10.30 -2.21 -13.89
C TRP A 101 11.15 -1.39 -14.87
N ARG A 102 10.55 -0.39 -15.53
CA ARG A 102 11.28 0.52 -16.44
C ARG A 102 12.34 1.36 -15.73
N GLN A 103 12.11 1.70 -14.46
CA GLN A 103 13.04 2.45 -13.62
C GLN A 103 14.06 1.56 -12.89
N THR A 104 13.96 0.22 -13.03
CA THR A 104 14.80 -0.70 -12.25
C THR A 104 16.17 -0.85 -12.89
N THR A 105 17.17 -0.21 -12.28
CA THR A 105 18.59 -0.50 -12.51
C THR A 105 19.06 -1.64 -11.61
N PRO A 106 20.15 -2.36 -11.95
CA PRO A 106 20.77 -3.36 -11.08
C PRO A 106 21.22 -2.72 -9.75
N GLY A 107 20.39 -2.84 -8.71
CA GLY A 107 20.66 -2.30 -7.38
C GLY A 107 21.33 -3.31 -6.45
N SER A 108 21.89 -2.82 -5.34
CA SER A 108 22.57 -3.64 -4.32
C SER A 108 21.65 -4.69 -3.68
N ALA A 109 22.23 -5.78 -3.15
CA ALA A 109 21.48 -6.81 -2.42
C ALA A 109 20.66 -6.24 -1.25
N LYS A 110 21.15 -5.17 -0.60
CA LYS A 110 20.44 -4.45 0.48
C LYS A 110 19.13 -3.81 -0.01
N GLU A 111 19.15 -3.24 -1.21
CA GLU A 111 17.97 -2.61 -1.83
C GLU A 111 16.94 -3.66 -2.26
N MET A 112 17.41 -4.80 -2.78
CA MET A 112 16.54 -5.93 -3.11
C MET A 112 15.85 -6.45 -1.83
N ALA A 113 16.61 -6.71 -0.77
CA ALA A 113 16.05 -7.14 0.52
C ALA A 113 15.05 -6.13 1.08
N ALA A 114 15.38 -4.84 1.09
CA ALA A 114 14.47 -3.79 1.57
C ALA A 114 13.16 -3.72 0.76
N SER A 115 13.23 -3.84 -0.58
CA SER A 115 12.04 -3.84 -1.43
C SER A 115 11.12 -5.04 -1.17
N ILE A 116 11.70 -6.23 -0.91
CA ILE A 116 10.94 -7.42 -0.52
C ILE A 116 10.25 -7.20 0.83
N VAL A 117 10.96 -6.64 1.81
CA VAL A 117 10.39 -6.34 3.14
C VAL A 117 9.25 -5.33 3.04
N VAL A 118 9.35 -4.32 2.17
CA VAL A 118 8.26 -3.37 1.90
C VAL A 118 7.03 -4.07 1.34
N THR A 119 7.19 -4.92 0.31
CA THR A 119 6.08 -5.68 -0.27
C THR A 119 5.41 -6.58 0.77
N ILE A 120 6.22 -7.35 1.51
CA ILE A 120 5.72 -8.25 2.55
C ILE A 120 5.02 -7.46 3.64
N GLY A 121 5.59 -6.33 4.08
CA GLY A 121 4.99 -5.49 5.12
C GLY A 121 3.63 -4.93 4.72
N ILE A 122 3.49 -4.42 3.49
CA ILE A 122 2.19 -3.96 2.97
C ILE A 122 1.19 -5.12 2.97
N PHE A 123 1.60 -6.29 2.48
CA PHE A 123 0.74 -7.47 2.44
C PHE A 123 0.36 -7.99 3.84
N SER A 124 1.29 -8.05 4.78
CA SER A 124 1.05 -8.47 6.16
C SER A 124 0.15 -7.50 6.91
N ALA A 125 0.30 -6.18 6.69
CA ALA A 125 -0.59 -5.18 7.26
C ALA A 125 -2.03 -5.33 6.78
N MET A 126 -2.21 -5.78 5.53
CA MET A 126 -3.52 -6.11 4.98
C MET A 126 -4.09 -7.39 5.55
N ILE A 127 -3.29 -8.47 5.61
CA ILE A 127 -3.71 -9.73 6.23
C ILE A 127 -4.15 -9.48 7.68
N ALA A 128 -3.36 -8.73 8.45
CA ALA A 128 -3.68 -8.40 9.84
C ALA A 128 -5.06 -7.75 10.04
N LEU A 129 -5.58 -7.04 9.04
CA LEU A 129 -6.91 -6.44 9.05
C LEU A 129 -8.02 -7.39 8.58
N LEU A 130 -7.64 -8.51 7.94
CA LEU A 130 -8.54 -9.47 7.31
C LEU A 130 -8.61 -10.82 8.05
N VAL A 131 -7.66 -11.16 8.94
CA VAL A 131 -7.61 -12.46 9.64
C VAL A 131 -8.91 -12.80 10.38
N ASN A 132 -9.59 -11.81 10.95
CA ASN A 132 -10.83 -12.04 11.70
C ASN A 132 -12.11 -11.64 10.94
N ARG A 133 -12.02 -11.35 9.64
CA ARG A 133 -13.21 -11.03 8.83
C ARG A 133 -13.70 -12.27 8.10
N ASP A 134 -14.97 -12.63 8.26
CA ASP A 134 -15.54 -13.72 7.48
C ASP A 134 -15.56 -13.35 5.98
N PRO A 135 -14.94 -14.15 5.10
CA PRO A 135 -14.80 -13.82 3.67
C PRO A 135 -16.13 -13.83 2.89
N LEU A 136 -17.23 -14.26 3.52
CA LEU A 136 -18.54 -14.45 2.89
C LEU A 136 -19.45 -13.22 2.90
N GLU A 137 -19.17 -12.17 3.69
CA GLU A 137 -20.10 -11.02 3.86
C GLU A 137 -20.11 -9.99 2.72
N TRP A 138 -19.28 -10.14 1.69
CA TRP A 138 -19.42 -9.32 0.47
C TRP A 138 -20.49 -9.87 -0.49
N SER A 139 -21.04 -11.05 -0.19
CA SER A 139 -22.17 -11.66 -0.87
C SER A 139 -23.39 -11.60 0.06
N GLU A 140 -24.43 -10.90 -0.38
CA GLU A 140 -25.78 -10.80 0.19
C GLU A 140 -26.12 -11.86 1.25
N GLY A 141 -26.20 -11.45 2.52
CA GLY A 141 -26.68 -12.27 3.63
C GLY A 141 -27.27 -11.40 4.74
N SER A 142 -28.48 -11.72 5.19
CA SER A 142 -29.28 -10.94 6.12
C SER A 142 -28.58 -10.62 7.44
N VAL A 143 -28.71 -9.34 7.83
CA VAL A 143 -28.49 -8.79 9.17
C VAL A 143 -29.29 -9.62 10.18
N ASP A 144 -28.64 -10.56 10.89
CA ASP A 144 -29.09 -11.09 12.19
C ASP A 144 -28.23 -12.22 12.79
N GLN A 145 -27.02 -12.47 12.28
CA GLN A 145 -26.05 -13.31 13.00
C GLN A 145 -24.93 -12.45 13.55
N TYR A 146 -24.72 -12.54 14.86
CA TYR A 146 -23.56 -12.05 15.60
C TYR A 146 -22.26 -12.64 14.99
N SER A 147 -21.82 -12.12 13.84
CA SER A 147 -20.48 -12.35 13.32
C SER A 147 -19.53 -11.40 14.06
N ASN A 148 -18.39 -11.92 14.46
CA ASN A 148 -17.36 -11.17 15.18
C ASN A 148 -16.61 -10.23 14.21
N ASN A 149 -17.36 -9.44 13.43
CA ASN A 149 -16.91 -8.78 12.21
C ASN A 149 -16.32 -7.38 12.43
N THR A 150 -15.80 -7.15 13.64
CA THR A 150 -15.27 -5.86 14.05
C THR A 150 -13.75 -5.89 13.95
N ILE A 151 -13.15 -5.04 13.12
CA ILE A 151 -11.71 -4.79 13.22
C ILE A 151 -11.44 -4.22 14.62
N THR A 152 -10.76 -5.02 15.43
CA THR A 152 -10.42 -4.68 16.81
C THR A 152 -9.38 -3.57 16.85
N ALA A 153 -9.31 -2.87 17.98
CA ALA A 153 -8.28 -1.85 18.20
C ALA A 153 -6.86 -2.45 18.09
N SER A 154 -6.68 -3.70 18.53
CA SER A 154 -5.42 -4.45 18.43
C SER A 154 -4.98 -4.71 16.99
N GLU A 155 -5.89 -5.12 16.11
CA GLU A 155 -5.57 -5.34 14.68
C GLU A 155 -5.24 -4.03 13.98
N SER A 156 -5.99 -2.97 14.31
CA SER A 156 -5.73 -1.61 13.81
C SER A 156 -4.32 -1.14 14.23
N LEU A 157 -3.95 -1.35 15.49
CA LEU A 157 -2.64 -1.01 16.04
C LEU A 157 -1.51 -1.84 15.41
N LEU A 158 -1.72 -3.15 15.24
CA LEU A 158 -0.73 -4.04 14.63
C LEU A 158 -0.49 -3.65 13.17
N SER A 159 -1.56 -3.41 12.41
CA SER A 159 -1.47 -2.95 11.02
C SER A 159 -0.76 -1.60 10.93
N ALA A 160 -1.14 -0.62 11.76
CA ALA A 160 -0.49 0.68 11.80
C ALA A 160 1.00 0.59 12.14
N THR A 161 1.38 -0.32 13.05
CA THR A 161 2.78 -0.55 13.42
C THR A 161 3.58 -1.13 12.24
N ILE A 162 3.03 -2.13 11.54
CA ILE A 162 3.66 -2.69 10.34
C ILE A 162 3.83 -1.61 9.27
N LEU A 163 2.78 -0.83 9.00
CA LEU A 163 2.83 0.26 8.03
C LEU A 163 3.85 1.35 8.41
N GLY A 164 3.95 1.69 9.70
CA GLY A 164 4.99 2.59 10.20
C GLY A 164 6.40 2.08 9.92
N LEU A 165 6.64 0.78 10.16
CA LEU A 165 7.92 0.13 9.84
C LEU A 165 8.21 0.15 8.34
N VAL A 166 7.21 -0.11 7.48
CA VAL A 166 7.34 -0.03 6.02
C VAL A 166 7.79 1.36 5.58
N ILE A 167 7.17 2.42 6.11
CA ILE A 167 7.54 3.81 5.81
C ILE A 167 8.97 4.09 6.26
N ILE A 168 9.34 3.68 7.48
CA ILE A 168 10.69 3.88 8.02
C ILE A 168 11.73 3.17 7.14
N ILE A 169 11.48 1.94 6.72
CA ILE A 169 12.38 1.15 5.87
C ILE A 169 12.51 1.78 4.49
N ALA A 170 11.39 2.19 3.88
CA ALA A 170 11.40 2.88 2.59
C ALA A 170 12.19 4.20 2.67
N LEU A 171 11.99 5.00 3.72
CA LEU A 171 12.74 6.23 3.96
C LEU A 171 14.23 5.98 4.21
N ALA A 172 14.57 4.99 5.04
CA ALA A 172 15.96 4.66 5.35
C ALA A 172 16.71 4.16 4.12
N ALA A 173 16.06 3.34 3.28
CA ALA A 173 16.64 2.82 2.05
C ALA A 173 16.67 3.85 0.91
N ALA A 174 15.81 4.87 0.96
CA ALA A 174 15.79 5.98 0.02
C ALA A 174 16.80 7.08 0.37
N ARG A 175 17.51 7.02 1.52
CA ARG A 175 18.55 8.02 1.81
C ARG A 175 19.66 7.98 0.74
N PRO A 176 20.10 9.14 0.22
CA PRO A 176 21.32 9.20 -0.56
C PRO A 176 22.45 8.60 0.27
N ARG A 177 23.28 7.73 -0.31
CA ARG A 177 24.58 7.42 0.32
C ARG A 177 25.32 8.75 0.40
N ALA A 178 25.45 9.29 1.60
CA ALA A 178 26.42 10.34 1.84
C ALA A 178 27.79 9.79 1.42
N VAL A 179 28.58 10.66 0.83
CA VAL A 179 29.95 10.42 0.38
C VAL A 179 30.77 9.97 1.60
N ASP A 180 30.87 8.67 1.83
CA ASP A 180 31.77 8.03 2.80
C ASP A 180 32.90 7.30 2.06
N ASP A 181 33.45 7.94 1.03
CA ASP A 181 34.69 7.51 0.36
C ASP A 181 35.64 8.72 0.30
N ASP A 182 36.18 9.14 1.45
CA ASP A 182 37.54 9.69 1.48
C ASP A 182 38.19 9.58 2.88
N PRO A 183 38.98 8.53 3.14
CA PRO A 183 40.00 8.56 4.18
C PRO A 183 41.37 9.06 3.68
N ASP A 184 41.52 9.50 2.43
CA ASP A 184 42.81 9.79 1.79
C ASP A 184 42.94 11.23 1.18
N GLY A 185 42.11 12.18 1.64
CA GLY A 185 42.19 13.61 1.26
C GLY A 185 43.03 14.47 2.20
#